data_AF-A0A521BI15-F1
#
_entry.id   AF-A0A521BI15-F1
#
_cell.length_a   1.000
_cell.length_b   1.000
_cell.length_c   1.000
_cell.angle_alpha   90.00
_cell.angle_beta   90.00
_cell.angle_gamma   90.00
#
_symmetry.space_group_name_H-M   'P 1'
#
loop_
_entity.id
_entity.type
_entity.pdbx_description
1 polymer ?
#
loop_
_entity_poly.entity_id
_entity_poly.type
_entity_poly.pdbx_seq_one_letter_code
_entity_poly.pdbx_strand_id
1 'polypeptide(L)'
;MKYLSLTLLIFLISCAKKNESENLNKGVATLKAETQLKLTDKSVKFLWREDEYDKELQDTVNSIFINQEYSKNISEPEKAALGFVASFIGSECDWDGAPNVKYDNLSCKINTALNLGHQCSDEHLGFLRKWFKNDKKALERLKDCSAVPYTASVQSTFDYIDVTTKGDTIKISFAANGVNMRTEQSWSYKEEDTFVFKKDNLVFVKSKESENERQSFEIDDQIEE
;
A
#
# COMPACT_ATOMS: atom_id res chain seq x y z
N MET A 1 21.63 -72.79 -3.17
CA MET A 1 21.21 -74.19 -3.42
C MET A 1 19.89 -74.43 -2.71
N LYS A 2 18.91 -75.03 -3.43
CA LYS A 2 17.73 -75.79 -2.92
C LYS A 2 16.63 -74.96 -2.20
N TYR A 3 15.32 -74.96 -2.48
CA TYR A 3 14.33 -75.68 -3.33
C TYR A 3 13.21 -74.63 -3.66
N LEU A 4 12.59 -74.51 -4.84
CA LEU A 4 11.70 -75.39 -5.63
C LEU A 4 10.29 -75.64 -5.02
N SER A 5 9.27 -75.36 -5.86
CA SER A 5 7.84 -75.81 -5.85
C SER A 5 6.83 -75.08 -4.95
N LEU A 6 5.55 -74.87 -5.31
CA LEU A 6 4.75 -75.01 -6.55
C LEU A 6 3.32 -74.50 -6.22
N THR A 7 2.76 -73.64 -7.08
CA THR A 7 1.33 -73.42 -7.46
C THR A 7 0.17 -73.56 -6.45
N LEU A 8 -0.81 -72.64 -6.52
CA LEU A 8 -2.08 -72.92 -7.24
C LEU A 8 -2.88 -71.65 -7.56
N LEU A 9 -3.35 -71.62 -8.81
CA LEU A 9 -4.18 -70.63 -9.49
C LEU A 9 -5.67 -70.99 -9.28
N ILE A 10 -6.54 -70.04 -8.96
CA ILE A 10 -7.97 -70.15 -9.28
C ILE A 10 -8.47 -68.83 -9.89
N PHE A 11 -8.77 -68.93 -11.18
CA PHE A 11 -9.59 -68.03 -11.99
C PHE A 11 -11.06 -68.18 -11.57
N LEU A 12 -11.77 -67.06 -11.38
CA LEU A 12 -13.20 -67.00 -11.70
C LEU A 12 -13.49 -65.74 -12.52
N ILE A 13 -13.65 -65.98 -13.81
CA ILE A 13 -14.36 -65.11 -14.76
C ILE A 13 -15.83 -65.10 -14.35
N SER A 14 -16.45 -63.92 -14.28
CA SER A 14 -17.88 -63.81 -14.57
C SER A 14 -18.18 -62.56 -15.37
N CYS A 15 -18.78 -62.85 -16.51
CA CYS A 15 -19.34 -62.12 -17.62
C CYS A 15 -19.71 -60.63 -17.46
N ALA A 16 -19.32 -59.92 -18.52
CA ALA A 16 -19.89 -58.67 -18.99
C ALA A 16 -21.42 -58.71 -19.12
N LYS A 17 -22.04 -57.57 -18.77
CA LYS A 17 -23.21 -57.04 -19.49
C LYS A 17 -22.87 -55.64 -19.98
N LYS A 18 -22.82 -55.51 -21.30
CA LYS A 18 -22.84 -54.25 -22.03
C LYS A 18 -24.30 -53.80 -22.07
N ASN A 19 -24.58 -52.57 -21.63
CA ASN A 19 -25.79 -51.85 -22.01
C ASN A 19 -25.43 -50.38 -22.26
N GLU A 20 -26.20 -49.84 -23.20
CA GLU A 20 -26.03 -48.63 -23.98
C GLU A 20 -26.05 -47.30 -23.22
N SER A 21 -25.66 -46.27 -23.97
CA SER A 21 -25.53 -44.86 -23.62
C SER A 21 -26.72 -44.22 -22.93
N GLU A 22 -26.44 -43.37 -21.94
CA GLU A 22 -27.17 -42.12 -21.72
C GLU A 22 -26.20 -40.94 -21.53
N ASN A 23 -26.72 -39.79 -21.94
CA ASN A 23 -26.03 -38.60 -22.41
C ASN A 23 -25.59 -37.66 -21.27
N LEU A 24 -24.43 -37.03 -21.53
CA LEU A 24 -24.08 -35.62 -21.32
C LEU A 24 -24.30 -34.90 -19.96
N ASN A 25 -23.19 -34.28 -19.56
CA ASN A 25 -23.08 -32.96 -18.96
C ASN A 25 -23.45 -32.79 -17.48
N LYS A 26 -22.45 -32.99 -16.63
CA LYS A 26 -22.30 -32.19 -15.41
C LYS A 26 -20.92 -31.55 -15.35
N GLY A 27 -20.88 -30.31 -15.86
CA GLY A 27 -20.02 -29.23 -15.42
C GLY A 27 -18.54 -29.54 -15.25
N VAL A 28 -17.79 -29.57 -16.36
CA VAL A 28 -16.43 -29.02 -16.31
C VAL A 28 -16.64 -27.54 -15.98
N ALA A 29 -16.42 -27.18 -14.71
CA ALA A 29 -16.33 -25.78 -14.33
C ALA A 29 -15.20 -25.19 -15.18
N THR A 30 -15.59 -24.41 -16.18
CA THR A 30 -14.68 -23.59 -16.96
C THR A 30 -13.93 -22.75 -15.93
N LEU A 31 -12.66 -23.11 -15.68
CA LEU A 31 -11.74 -22.25 -14.97
C LEU A 31 -11.82 -20.91 -15.70
N LYS A 32 -12.45 -19.91 -15.06
CA LYS A 32 -12.40 -18.54 -15.54
C LYS A 32 -10.91 -18.27 -15.72
N ALA A 33 -10.47 -18.10 -16.95
CA ALA A 33 -9.16 -17.56 -17.21
C ALA A 33 -9.10 -16.26 -16.41
N GLU A 34 -8.30 -16.25 -15.34
CA GLU A 34 -8.08 -15.05 -14.54
C GLU A 34 -7.58 -14.02 -15.54
N THR A 35 -8.40 -13.01 -15.81
CA THR A 35 -8.00 -11.90 -16.66
C THR A 35 -6.80 -11.29 -15.98
N GLN A 36 -5.62 -11.54 -16.56
CA GLN A 36 -4.38 -11.03 -16.00
C GLN A 36 -4.52 -9.51 -15.91
N LEU A 37 -4.50 -8.99 -14.68
CA LEU A 37 -4.62 -7.56 -14.44
C LEU A 37 -3.51 -6.88 -15.25
N LYS A 38 -3.90 -5.95 -16.12
CA LYS A 38 -2.95 -5.14 -16.88
C LYS A 38 -3.08 -3.71 -16.38
N LEU A 39 -1.94 -3.13 -16.04
CA LEU A 39 -1.86 -1.72 -15.70
C LEU A 39 -1.96 -0.88 -16.96
N THR A 40 -2.55 0.30 -16.81
CA THR A 40 -2.67 1.28 -17.89
C THR A 40 -1.60 2.34 -17.69
N ASP A 41 -0.84 2.62 -18.74
CA ASP A 41 0.16 3.68 -18.74
C ASP A 41 -0.49 5.03 -18.43
N LYS A 42 0.04 5.74 -17.43
CA LYS A 42 -0.42 7.08 -17.04
C LYS A 42 0.60 7.80 -16.17
N SER A 43 0.41 9.10 -16.04
CA SER A 43 1.12 9.98 -15.11
C SER A 43 0.09 10.90 -14.49
N VAL A 44 0.00 10.91 -13.16
CA VAL A 44 -1.04 11.63 -12.43
C VAL A 44 -0.42 12.32 -11.22
N LYS A 45 -0.70 13.62 -11.05
CA LYS A 45 -0.49 14.34 -9.80
C LYS A 45 -1.55 13.89 -8.81
N PHE A 46 -1.15 13.12 -7.81
CA PHE A 46 -2.06 12.57 -6.81
C PHE A 46 -2.28 13.54 -5.66
N LEU A 47 -1.20 14.14 -5.17
CA LEU A 47 -1.20 15.02 -4.01
C LEU A 47 -0.41 16.29 -4.30
N TRP A 48 -0.90 17.42 -3.80
CA TRP A 48 -0.15 18.68 -3.81
C TRP A 48 -0.59 19.60 -2.67
N ARG A 49 0.23 20.60 -2.38
CA ARG A 49 -0.08 21.67 -1.44
C ARG A 49 -0.54 22.93 -2.16
N GLU A 50 -1.59 23.56 -1.64
CA GLU A 50 -2.10 24.87 -2.06
C GLU A 50 -2.60 25.64 -0.82
N ASP A 51 -2.59 26.96 -0.92
CA ASP A 51 -3.09 27.84 0.13
C ASP A 51 -4.63 27.86 0.12
N GLU A 52 -5.23 27.57 1.27
CA GLU A 52 -6.68 27.55 1.47
C GLU A 52 -7.04 28.40 2.70
N TYR A 53 -8.09 29.20 2.59
CA TYR A 53 -8.59 29.95 3.73
C TYR A 53 -9.32 29.03 4.70
N ASP A 54 -8.78 28.90 5.90
CA ASP A 54 -9.40 28.18 7.00
C ASP A 54 -10.29 29.14 7.82
N LYS A 55 -11.58 28.82 7.90
CA LYS A 55 -12.56 29.67 8.58
C LYS A 55 -12.46 29.60 10.10
N GLU A 56 -11.98 28.50 10.65
CA GLU A 56 -11.84 28.30 12.09
C GLU A 56 -10.62 29.07 12.60
N LEU A 57 -9.52 29.04 11.85
CA LEU A 57 -8.30 29.80 12.13
C LEU A 57 -8.38 31.27 11.68
N GLN A 58 -9.38 31.60 10.85
CA GLN A 58 -9.55 32.90 10.21
C GLN A 58 -8.33 33.37 9.40
N ASP A 59 -7.54 32.42 8.89
CA ASP A 59 -6.29 32.69 8.19
C ASP A 59 -6.12 31.73 6.99
N THR A 60 -5.16 32.04 6.12
CA THR A 60 -4.78 31.17 5.01
C THR A 60 -3.75 30.15 5.49
N VAL A 61 -4.07 28.88 5.32
CA VAL A 61 -3.19 27.76 5.66
C VAL A 61 -2.78 27.00 4.41
N ASN A 62 -1.57 26.47 4.42
CA ASN A 62 -1.09 25.65 3.31
C ASN A 62 -1.55 24.19 3.51
N SER A 63 -2.54 23.78 2.73
CA SER A 63 -3.27 22.52 2.88
C SER A 63 -2.94 21.51 1.80
N ILE A 64 -3.04 20.23 2.14
CA ILE A 64 -2.93 19.09 1.24
C ILE A 64 -4.24 18.90 0.45
N PHE A 65 -4.11 18.92 -0.87
CA PHE A 65 -5.13 18.54 -1.83
C PHE A 65 -4.83 17.16 -2.41
N ILE A 66 -5.89 16.37 -2.60
CA ILE A 66 -5.81 15.03 -3.19
C ILE A 66 -6.67 14.98 -4.45
N ASN A 67 -6.15 14.35 -5.50
CA ASN A 67 -6.88 14.05 -6.71
C ASN A 67 -7.98 13.01 -6.44
N GLN A 68 -9.18 13.49 -6.14
CA GLN A 68 -10.33 12.65 -5.80
C GLN A 68 -10.81 11.80 -6.97
N GLU A 69 -10.73 12.30 -8.20
CA GLU A 69 -11.11 11.54 -9.39
C GLU A 69 -10.19 10.35 -9.60
N TYR A 70 -8.87 10.56 -9.46
CA TYR A 70 -7.90 9.47 -9.50
C TYR A 70 -8.10 8.50 -8.34
N SER A 71 -8.31 8.99 -7.12
CA SER A 71 -8.49 8.15 -5.93
C SER A 71 -9.67 7.17 -6.06
N LYS A 72 -10.76 7.60 -6.71
CA LYS A 72 -11.93 6.74 -6.98
C LYS A 72 -11.67 5.66 -8.04
N ASN A 73 -10.74 5.93 -8.96
CA ASN A 73 -10.49 5.10 -10.15
C ASN A 73 -9.09 4.43 -10.14
N ILE A 74 -8.34 4.58 -9.05
CA ILE A 74 -7.00 4.03 -8.90
C ILE A 74 -7.06 2.50 -8.97
N SER A 75 -6.09 1.89 -9.66
CA SER A 75 -6.01 0.42 -9.65
C SER A 75 -5.48 -0.07 -8.31
N GLU A 76 -5.83 -1.29 -7.92
CA GLU A 76 -5.39 -1.84 -6.64
C GLU A 76 -3.86 -1.94 -6.47
N PRO A 77 -3.05 -2.28 -7.51
CA PRO A 77 -1.58 -2.22 -7.38
C PRO A 77 -1.06 -0.79 -7.18
N GLU A 78 -1.64 0.20 -7.85
CA GLU A 78 -1.24 1.61 -7.66
C GLU A 78 -1.60 2.10 -6.26
N LYS A 79 -2.79 1.73 -5.78
CA LYS A 79 -3.25 1.98 -4.42
C LYS A 79 -2.29 1.38 -3.39
N ALA A 80 -1.81 0.16 -3.62
CA ALA A 80 -0.87 -0.50 -2.73
C ALA A 80 0.54 0.11 -2.77
N ALA A 81 1.04 0.49 -3.94
CA ALA A 81 2.31 1.21 -4.07
C ALA A 81 2.26 2.56 -3.32
N LEU A 82 1.18 3.32 -3.52
CA LEU A 82 0.98 4.61 -2.88
C LEU A 82 0.73 4.50 -1.36
N GLY A 83 -0.09 3.54 -0.93
CA GLY A 83 -0.33 3.26 0.49
C GLY A 83 0.93 2.79 1.22
N PHE A 84 1.82 2.06 0.55
CA PHE A 84 3.14 1.73 1.09
C PHE A 84 3.97 2.98 1.38
N VAL A 85 4.04 3.93 0.44
CA VAL A 85 4.76 5.21 0.65
C VAL A 85 4.12 6.02 1.78
N ALA A 86 2.78 6.12 1.80
CA ALA A 86 2.03 6.83 2.84
C ALA A 86 2.08 6.16 4.23
N SER A 87 2.66 4.97 4.35
CA SER A 87 2.88 4.32 5.65
C SER A 87 3.99 4.97 6.48
N PHE A 88 4.84 5.79 5.85
CA PHE A 88 6.05 6.32 6.49
C PHE A 88 6.09 7.85 6.60
N ILE A 89 5.17 8.55 5.94
CA ILE A 89 5.10 10.01 5.91
C ILE A 89 3.64 10.41 6.11
N GLY A 90 3.40 11.41 6.97
CA GLY A 90 2.07 11.91 7.28
C GLY A 90 1.43 12.67 6.12
N SER A 91 0.11 12.71 6.11
CA SER A 91 -0.67 13.50 5.16
C SER A 91 -1.85 14.15 5.89
N GLU A 92 -1.55 15.15 6.70
CA GLU A 92 -2.51 15.82 7.60
C GLU A 92 -3.29 14.79 8.42
N CYS A 93 -2.55 14.13 9.31
CA CYS A 93 -3.06 13.02 10.11
C CYS A 93 -3.58 13.52 11.45
N ASP A 94 -4.82 13.17 11.78
CA ASP A 94 -5.44 13.43 13.08
C ASP A 94 -6.22 12.22 13.58
N TRP A 95 -6.40 12.15 14.90
CA TRP A 95 -7.12 11.06 15.53
C TRP A 95 -8.61 11.15 15.21
N ASP A 96 -9.20 10.03 14.80
CA ASP A 96 -10.66 9.89 14.73
C ASP A 96 -11.21 9.74 16.15
N GLY A 97 -11.48 10.88 16.78
CA GLY A 97 -11.79 10.98 18.20
C GLY A 97 -10.54 10.92 19.09
N ALA A 98 -10.70 10.50 20.35
CA ALA A 98 -9.56 10.32 21.24
C ALA A 98 -8.67 9.14 20.79
N PRO A 99 -7.33 9.21 20.91
CA PRO A 99 -6.46 8.09 20.63
C PRO A 99 -6.87 6.86 21.45
N ASN A 100 -7.11 5.74 20.79
CA ASN A 100 -7.46 4.51 21.48
C ASN A 100 -6.21 3.78 22.03
N VAL A 101 -6.41 2.75 22.83
CA VAL A 101 -5.30 2.00 23.47
C VAL A 101 -4.35 1.30 22.48
N LYS A 102 -4.79 1.08 21.24
CA LYS A 102 -3.98 0.49 20.17
C LYS A 102 -3.34 1.55 19.27
N TYR A 103 -3.73 2.81 19.41
CA TYR A 103 -3.31 3.92 18.56
C TYR A 103 -3.55 3.64 17.06
N ASP A 104 -4.61 2.89 16.74
CA ASP A 104 -4.96 2.45 15.38
C ASP A 104 -6.14 3.22 14.77
N ASN A 105 -6.53 4.36 15.38
CA ASN A 105 -7.56 5.29 14.88
C ASN A 105 -6.96 6.60 14.35
N LEU A 106 -5.73 6.60 13.85
CA LEU A 106 -5.14 7.77 13.21
C LEU A 106 -5.63 7.88 11.75
N SER A 107 -6.39 8.92 11.45
CA SER A 107 -6.92 9.18 10.12
C SER A 107 -6.01 10.15 9.38
N CYS A 108 -5.56 9.76 8.19
CA CYS A 108 -4.75 10.61 7.32
C CYS A 108 -5.45 10.82 5.99
N LYS A 109 -5.30 12.00 5.35
CA LYS A 109 -5.98 12.32 4.09
C LYS A 109 -5.75 11.27 3.00
N ILE A 110 -4.52 10.77 2.83
CA ILE A 110 -4.23 9.74 1.82
C ILE A 110 -4.95 8.43 2.13
N ASN A 111 -4.88 7.96 3.37
CA ASN A 111 -5.51 6.72 3.81
C ASN A 111 -7.03 6.75 3.57
N THR A 112 -7.68 7.87 3.92
CA THR A 112 -9.11 8.10 3.71
C THR A 112 -9.45 8.16 2.23
N ALA A 113 -8.71 8.93 1.43
CA ALA A 113 -8.97 9.05 -0.01
C ALA A 113 -8.83 7.71 -0.76
N LEU A 114 -7.90 6.86 -0.34
CA LEU A 114 -7.66 5.54 -0.93
C LEU A 114 -8.53 4.43 -0.33
N ASN A 115 -9.35 4.73 0.68
CA ASN A 115 -10.14 3.78 1.45
C ASN A 115 -9.29 2.61 1.97
N LEU A 116 -8.24 2.96 2.73
CA LEU A 116 -7.27 2.03 3.31
C LEU A 116 -7.49 1.78 4.81
N GLY A 117 -8.52 2.37 5.41
CA GLY A 117 -8.67 2.43 6.87
C GLY A 117 -7.67 3.39 7.52
N HIS A 118 -7.52 3.34 8.84
CA HIS A 118 -6.61 4.21 9.58
C HIS A 118 -5.14 3.85 9.37
N GLN A 119 -4.24 4.84 9.51
CA GLN A 119 -2.79 4.64 9.34
C GLN A 119 -2.28 3.58 10.32
N CYS A 120 -1.42 2.71 9.82
CA CYS A 120 -0.87 1.54 10.52
C CYS A 120 -1.88 0.56 11.18
N SER A 121 -3.19 0.70 10.94
CA SER A 121 -4.20 -0.24 11.43
C SER A 121 -4.10 -1.62 10.78
N ASP A 122 -4.76 -2.62 11.36
CA ASP A 122 -4.81 -3.97 10.79
C ASP A 122 -5.46 -4.02 9.40
N GLU A 123 -6.42 -3.14 9.12
CA GLU A 123 -7.04 -3.00 7.80
C GLU A 123 -6.01 -2.49 6.78
N HIS A 124 -5.34 -1.39 7.11
CA HIS A 124 -4.32 -0.76 6.26
C HIS A 124 -3.14 -1.71 6.00
N LEU A 125 -2.50 -2.20 7.07
CA LEU A 125 -1.36 -3.09 6.95
C LEU A 125 -1.77 -4.45 6.38
N GLY A 126 -2.99 -4.92 6.66
CA GLY A 126 -3.55 -6.14 6.07
C GLY A 126 -3.70 -6.02 4.56
N PHE A 127 -4.15 -4.87 4.05
CA PHE A 127 -4.19 -4.58 2.63
C PHE A 127 -2.78 -4.62 2.01
N LEU A 128 -1.83 -3.90 2.58
CA LEU A 128 -0.46 -3.83 2.04
C LEU A 128 0.26 -5.19 2.09
N ARG A 129 0.15 -5.93 3.20
CA ARG A 129 0.77 -7.25 3.33
C ARG A 129 0.28 -8.25 2.28
N LYS A 130 -0.97 -8.15 1.82
CA LYS A 130 -1.48 -8.98 0.71
C LYS A 130 -0.75 -8.67 -0.60
N TRP A 131 -0.53 -7.40 -0.89
CA TRP A 131 0.16 -6.95 -2.10
C TRP A 131 1.65 -7.23 -2.08
N PHE A 132 2.30 -7.14 -0.92
CA PHE A 132 3.74 -7.39 -0.75
C PHE A 132 4.06 -8.80 -0.21
N LYS A 133 3.12 -9.75 -0.25
CA LYS A 133 3.26 -11.10 0.36
C LYS A 133 4.53 -11.88 0.01
N ASN A 134 5.12 -11.63 -1.16
CA ASN A 134 6.35 -12.29 -1.62
C ASN A 134 7.61 -11.42 -1.46
N ASP A 135 7.48 -10.17 -1.04
CA ASP A 135 8.58 -9.23 -0.84
C ASP A 135 8.90 -9.06 0.64
N LYS A 136 9.83 -9.89 1.12
CA LYS A 136 10.27 -9.88 2.52
C LYS A 136 10.82 -8.52 2.96
N LYS A 137 11.45 -7.75 2.07
CA LYS A 137 12.04 -6.45 2.43
C LYS A 137 10.94 -5.42 2.65
N ALA A 138 9.97 -5.37 1.74
CA ALA A 138 8.80 -4.51 1.91
C ALA A 138 8.01 -4.88 3.18
N LEU A 139 7.79 -6.17 3.42
CA LEU A 139 7.11 -6.66 4.63
C LEU A 139 7.85 -6.30 5.92
N GLU A 140 9.18 -6.32 5.91
CA GLU A 140 9.98 -5.89 7.06
C GLU A 140 9.83 -4.38 7.29
N ARG A 141 9.97 -3.57 6.23
CA ARG A 141 9.79 -2.10 6.31
C ARG A 141 8.41 -1.72 6.85
N LEU A 142 7.35 -2.43 6.47
CA LEU A 142 5.99 -2.18 6.97
C LEU A 142 5.83 -2.37 8.48
N LYS A 143 6.76 -3.05 9.17
CA LYS A 143 6.75 -3.14 10.63
C LYS A 143 7.13 -1.82 11.31
N ASP A 144 7.83 -0.95 10.59
CA ASP A 144 8.23 0.38 11.08
C ASP A 144 7.11 1.43 10.95
N CYS A 145 5.94 1.03 10.41
CA CYS A 145 4.77 1.90 10.36
C CYS A 145 4.40 2.34 11.77
N SER A 146 4.46 3.66 12.00
CA SER A 146 4.14 4.27 13.28
C SER A 146 3.05 5.31 13.06
N ALA A 147 2.05 5.34 13.96
CA ALA A 147 1.03 6.37 13.95
C ALA A 147 1.64 7.70 14.44
N VAL A 148 1.84 8.65 13.53
CA VAL A 148 2.42 9.97 13.82
C VAL A 148 1.35 11.05 13.56
N PRO A 149 0.65 11.54 14.59
CA PRO A 149 -0.35 12.59 14.44
C PRO A 149 0.31 13.95 14.18
N TYR A 150 -0.48 14.93 13.73
CA TYR A 150 -0.01 16.31 13.50
C TYR A 150 0.54 17.01 14.76
N THR A 151 0.23 16.49 15.95
CA THR A 151 0.72 16.99 17.24
C THR A 151 2.06 16.38 17.65
N ALA A 152 2.65 15.50 16.84
CA ALA A 152 3.91 14.87 17.15
C ALA A 152 5.08 15.87 17.10
N SER A 153 6.00 15.77 18.06
CA SER A 153 7.19 16.63 18.11
C SER A 153 8.19 16.36 16.98
N VAL A 154 8.08 15.20 16.33
CA VAL A 154 8.85 14.83 15.14
C VAL A 154 7.87 14.32 14.10
N GLN A 155 7.81 14.97 12.94
CA GLN A 155 6.87 14.59 11.89
C GLN A 155 7.42 14.91 10.51
N SER A 156 6.86 14.23 9.51
CA SER A 156 7.08 14.54 8.10
C SER A 156 5.75 14.59 7.38
N THR A 157 5.66 15.47 6.38
CA THR A 157 4.50 15.62 5.51
C THR A 157 4.94 15.70 4.06
N PHE A 158 4.05 15.30 3.16
CA PHE A 158 4.25 15.48 1.72
C PHE A 158 4.03 16.93 1.27
N ASP A 159 4.79 17.33 0.25
CA ASP A 159 4.56 18.53 -0.56
C ASP A 159 3.82 18.21 -1.86
N TYR A 160 4.24 17.14 -2.51
CA TYR A 160 3.55 16.58 -3.66
C TYR A 160 3.77 15.08 -3.75
N ILE A 161 2.88 14.41 -4.48
CA ILE A 161 3.06 13.04 -4.95
C ILE A 161 2.58 12.93 -6.39
N ASP A 162 3.45 12.43 -7.26
CA ASP A 162 3.15 12.02 -8.62
C ASP A 162 3.19 10.49 -8.74
N VAL A 163 2.17 9.92 -9.37
CA VAL A 163 2.09 8.49 -9.67
C VAL A 163 2.28 8.29 -11.16
N THR A 164 3.34 7.56 -11.54
CA THR A 164 3.60 7.18 -12.93
C THR A 164 3.57 5.68 -13.10
N THR A 165 2.71 5.20 -14.00
CA THR A 165 2.59 3.79 -14.35
C THR A 165 3.01 3.60 -15.80
N LYS A 166 3.90 2.64 -16.06
CA LYS A 166 4.35 2.24 -17.39
C LYS A 166 4.56 0.74 -17.47
N GLY A 167 3.71 0.06 -18.24
CA GLY A 167 3.61 -1.40 -18.22
C GLY A 167 3.44 -1.92 -16.80
N ASP A 168 4.30 -2.84 -16.39
CA ASP A 168 4.27 -3.45 -15.05
C ASP A 168 4.97 -2.61 -13.96
N THR A 169 5.46 -1.40 -14.30
CA THR A 169 6.20 -0.55 -13.36
C THR A 169 5.33 0.58 -12.85
N ILE A 170 5.29 0.75 -11.53
CA ILE A 170 4.67 1.89 -10.86
C ILE A 170 5.78 2.67 -10.15
N LYS A 171 5.81 3.98 -10.37
CA LYS A 171 6.72 4.90 -9.71
C LYS A 171 5.92 5.91 -8.91
N ILE A 172 6.33 6.09 -7.65
CA ILE A 172 5.81 7.13 -6.77
C ILE A 172 6.92 8.14 -6.57
N SER A 173 6.77 9.31 -7.17
CA SER A 173 7.72 10.42 -7.02
C SER A 173 7.11 11.45 -6.08
N PHE A 174 7.84 11.85 -5.05
CA PHE A 174 7.33 12.78 -4.05
C PHE A 174 8.40 13.73 -3.55
N ALA A 175 7.95 14.85 -3.00
CA ALA A 175 8.75 15.66 -2.08
C ALA A 175 8.11 15.60 -0.71
N ALA A 176 8.95 15.59 0.31
CA ALA A 176 8.53 15.65 1.68
C ALA A 176 9.45 16.59 2.47
N ASN A 177 8.86 17.19 3.49
CA ASN A 177 9.58 17.93 4.51
C ASN A 177 9.22 17.39 5.87
N GLY A 178 10.07 17.62 6.84
CA GLY A 178 9.81 17.26 8.22
C GLY A 178 10.47 18.21 9.19
N VAL A 179 10.00 18.12 10.42
CA VAL A 179 10.46 18.94 11.53
C VAL A 179 10.68 18.07 12.76
N ASN A 180 11.66 18.45 13.55
CA ASN A 180 11.90 17.96 14.89
C ASN A 180 11.93 19.18 15.81
N MET A 181 10.82 19.42 16.49
CA MET A 181 10.65 20.54 17.41
C MET A 181 11.53 20.41 18.65
N ARG A 182 12.03 19.21 18.98
CA ARG A 182 12.91 18.99 20.15
C ARG A 182 14.35 19.40 19.89
N THR A 183 14.78 19.34 18.63
CA THR A 183 16.14 19.67 18.22
C THR A 183 16.18 20.88 17.30
N GLU A 184 15.03 21.52 17.08
CA GLU A 184 14.85 22.67 16.20
C GLU A 184 15.45 22.45 14.80
N GLN A 185 15.21 21.25 14.26
CA GLN A 185 15.73 20.83 12.96
C GLN A 185 14.60 20.60 11.98
N SER A 186 14.75 21.14 10.77
CA SER A 186 13.91 20.79 9.63
C SER A 186 14.74 20.05 8.58
N TRP A 187 14.03 19.27 7.77
CA TRP A 187 14.61 18.64 6.59
C TRP A 187 13.65 18.67 5.42
N SER A 188 14.19 18.63 4.21
CA SER A 188 13.43 18.39 2.99
C SER A 188 14.19 17.46 2.06
N TYR A 189 13.44 16.70 1.27
CA TYR A 189 14.01 15.79 0.27
C TYR A 189 12.99 15.46 -0.81
N LYS A 190 13.49 14.92 -1.91
CA LYS A 190 12.71 14.32 -2.99
C LYS A 190 13.05 12.85 -3.08
N GLU A 191 12.07 12.02 -3.38
CA GLU A 191 12.27 10.58 -3.49
C GLU A 191 11.46 10.01 -4.67
N GLU A 192 12.04 9.03 -5.37
CA GLU A 192 11.33 8.20 -6.35
C GLU A 192 11.39 6.73 -5.91
N ASP A 193 10.25 6.21 -5.49
CA ASP A 193 10.06 4.81 -5.18
C ASP A 193 9.57 4.02 -6.40
N THR A 194 10.26 2.92 -6.72
CA THR A 194 9.92 2.06 -7.86
C THR A 194 9.37 0.73 -7.38
N PHE A 195 8.17 0.40 -7.87
CA PHE A 195 7.49 -0.87 -7.67
C PHE A 195 7.31 -1.60 -8.99
N VAL A 196 7.39 -2.92 -8.96
CA VAL A 196 7.08 -3.77 -10.12
C VAL A 196 5.94 -4.71 -9.76
N PHE A 197 4.88 -4.64 -10.55
CA PHE A 197 3.73 -5.51 -10.47
C PHE A 197 3.97 -6.81 -11.23
N LYS A 198 3.81 -7.94 -10.55
CA LYS A 198 3.97 -9.27 -11.17
C LYS A 198 2.83 -10.17 -10.72
N LYS A 199 1.96 -10.53 -11.66
CA LYS A 199 0.76 -11.36 -11.46
C LYS A 199 -0.26 -10.72 -10.51
N ASP A 200 -0.05 -10.87 -9.21
CA ASP A 200 -0.94 -10.48 -8.12
C ASP A 200 -0.14 -9.93 -6.92
N ASN A 201 1.09 -9.45 -7.19
CA ASN A 201 2.04 -9.05 -6.18
C ASN A 201 2.83 -7.81 -6.62
N LEU A 202 3.21 -6.98 -5.65
CA LEU A 202 4.16 -5.88 -5.82
C LEU A 202 5.49 -6.24 -5.19
N VAL A 203 6.55 -5.88 -5.90
CA VAL A 203 7.92 -5.90 -5.39
C VAL A 203 8.43 -4.46 -5.32
N PHE A 204 8.88 -4.04 -4.15
CA PHE A 204 9.60 -2.79 -3.96
C PHE A 204 11.04 -2.97 -4.46
N VAL A 205 11.40 -2.27 -5.52
CA VAL A 205 12.68 -2.47 -6.22
C VAL A 205 13.77 -1.58 -5.64
N LYS A 206 13.47 -0.28 -5.51
CA LYS A 206 14.42 0.72 -5.03
C LYS A 206 13.72 2.01 -4.67
N SER A 207 14.38 2.77 -3.81
CA SER A 207 14.19 4.19 -3.61
C SER A 207 15.37 4.95 -4.23
N LYS A 208 15.09 6.13 -4.77
CA LYS A 208 16.11 7.12 -5.14
C LYS A 208 15.79 8.44 -4.44
N GLU A 209 16.39 8.66 -3.28
CA GLU A 209 16.33 9.90 -2.54
C GLU A 209 17.31 10.94 -3.11
N SER A 210 16.95 12.23 -3.05
CA SER A 210 17.87 13.34 -3.23
C SER A 210 18.81 13.47 -2.04
N GLU A 211 19.79 14.38 -2.14
CA GLU A 211 20.46 14.82 -0.92
C GLU A 211 19.44 15.50 0.00
N ASN A 212 19.57 15.22 1.29
CA ASN A 212 18.65 15.70 2.32
C ASN A 212 19.13 17.08 2.79
N GLU A 213 18.30 18.10 2.57
CA GLU A 213 18.61 19.47 2.97
C GLU A 213 18.17 19.67 4.42
N ARG A 214 19.13 19.86 5.33
CA ARG A 214 18.86 20.08 6.77
C ARG A 214 19.12 21.52 7.17
N GLN A 215 18.23 22.07 7.98
CA GLN A 215 18.34 23.44 8.48
C GLN A 215 17.97 23.47 9.97
N SER A 216 18.65 24.33 10.73
CA SER A 216 18.22 24.70 12.09
C SER A 216 17.22 25.84 12.01
N PHE A 217 16.25 25.87 12.92
CA PHE A 217 15.34 27.01 13.12
C PHE A 217 15.36 27.44 14.59
N GLU A 218 14.73 28.57 14.91
CA GLU A 218 14.54 29.03 16.29
C GLU A 218 13.04 29.22 16.52
N ILE A 219 12.53 28.81 17.68
CA ILE A 219 11.14 29.06 18.08
C ILE A 219 11.16 30.35 18.91
N ASP A 220 10.56 31.42 18.39
CA ASP A 220 10.52 32.71 19.10
C ASP A 220 9.44 32.64 20.20
N ASP A 221 9.86 32.67 21.46
CA ASP A 221 9.00 32.53 22.66
C ASP A 221 8.15 33.80 22.97
N GLN A 222 7.90 34.67 21.99
CA GLN A 222 7.09 35.87 22.20
C GLN A 222 5.60 35.54 22.28
N ILE A 223 5.19 35.03 23.44
CA ILE A 223 3.81 35.11 23.91
C ILE A 223 3.59 36.56 24.35
N GLU A 224 2.95 37.37 23.50
CA GLU A 224 2.37 38.65 23.95
C GLU A 224 1.26 38.32 24.98
N GLU A 225 1.53 38.63 26.25
CA GLU A 225 0.55 38.59 27.37
C GLU A 225 -0.60 39.58 27.20
#